data_AF-A0A673M4G6-F1
#
_entry.id   AF-A0A673M4G6-F1
#
_cell.length_a   1.000
_cell.length_b   1.000
_cell.length_c   1.000
_cell.angle_alpha   90.00
_cell.angle_beta   90.00
_cell.angle_gamma   90.00
#
_symmetry.space_group_name_H-M   'P 1'
#
loop_
_entity.id
_entity.type
_entity.pdbx_description
1 polymer ?
#
loop_
_entity_poly.entity_id
_entity_poly.type
_entity_poly.pdbx_seq_one_letter_code
_entity_poly.pdbx_strand_id
1 'polypeptide(L)'
;MDLDRASLDLMIRLLELEQDKSIADQLTTKEMNKVKEKIRKLCETVHNKHLDLENITTGHLATETLLSLTSKRAGDWFKEELRLLGGLDHIVDKVKECVENLSREDDKENLVASLWGAERCLRVLESVTVQNPENQAYLIAYKDSQLIVSSAKALQHCEEMIQRYSREVNRGLCSSGMPLPYCSNSNVGKAVEDCMRAIIGVLLNLTHDNEWGSTKTGEQEELISTVLNCVLRVPQYLLQEQRFDIRVLLFLQREHAAMLAETETDDFINDAPKPQLDQSGEWKETNEEIQWVASENNSTEDKKKGEEDEELDLNKALQHAGKHMEDSIVASYTALLLGCLCQGSPMNVTTVRENLPKGDFSVMTEMLKKFLNFMNLTCDVGTTGQKSISRVIDYLEHL
;
A
#
# COMPACT_ATOMS: atom_id res chain seq x y z
N MET A 1 23.11 -20.47 7.64
CA MET A 1 22.70 -19.28 8.41
C MET A 1 23.89 -18.35 8.30
N ASP A 2 23.82 -17.44 7.33
CA ASP A 2 25.01 -16.80 6.75
C ASP A 2 25.09 -15.30 7.08
N LEU A 3 24.08 -14.77 7.77
CA LEU A 3 24.02 -13.38 8.23
C LEU A 3 24.31 -13.35 9.74
N ASP A 4 25.39 -12.65 10.10
CA ASP A 4 25.76 -12.40 11.50
C ASP A 4 25.32 -10.99 11.94
N ARG A 5 25.49 -10.71 13.25
CA ARG A 5 25.15 -9.41 13.85
C ARG A 5 25.88 -8.24 13.16
N ALA A 6 27.11 -8.44 12.70
CA ALA A 6 27.87 -7.40 12.01
C ALA A 6 27.28 -7.08 10.63
N SER A 7 26.83 -8.11 9.90
CA SER A 7 26.15 -7.95 8.61
C SER A 7 24.81 -7.23 8.78
N LEU A 8 24.08 -7.52 9.86
CA LEU A 8 22.82 -6.83 10.19
C LEU A 8 23.06 -5.34 10.51
N ASP A 9 24.04 -5.06 11.35
CA ASP A 9 24.42 -3.68 11.72
C ASP A 9 24.84 -2.89 10.47
N LEU A 10 25.61 -3.50 9.57
CA LEU A 10 25.96 -2.89 8.29
C LEU A 10 24.71 -2.60 7.45
N MET A 11 23.77 -3.54 7.35
CA MET A 11 22.54 -3.35 6.56
C MET A 11 21.69 -2.18 7.08
N ILE A 12 21.61 -2.02 8.41
CA ILE A 12 20.89 -0.91 9.05
C ILE A 12 21.60 0.42 8.76
N ARG A 13 22.94 0.48 8.86
CA ARG A 13 23.70 1.68 8.48
C ARG A 13 23.54 2.04 7.00
N LEU A 14 23.45 1.04 6.11
CA LEU A 14 23.20 1.24 4.68
C LEU A 14 21.78 1.77 4.41
N LEU A 15 20.80 1.39 5.23
CA LEU A 15 19.45 1.95 5.21
C LEU A 15 19.47 3.44 5.60
N GLU A 16 20.29 3.80 6.58
CA GLU A 16 20.41 5.16 7.11
C GLU A 16 21.23 6.12 6.23
N LEU A 17 22.04 5.59 5.31
CA LEU A 17 22.90 6.38 4.43
C LEU A 17 22.07 7.28 3.49
N GLU A 18 22.15 8.59 3.73
CA GLU A 18 21.71 9.62 2.79
C GLU A 18 22.77 9.78 1.69
N GLN A 19 22.36 10.23 0.48
CA GLN A 19 23.29 10.36 -0.65
C GLN A 19 24.40 11.36 -0.33
N ASP A 20 25.54 10.85 0.13
CA ASP A 20 26.75 11.64 0.28
C ASP A 20 27.21 12.11 -1.10
N LYS A 21 27.01 13.41 -1.38
CA LYS A 21 27.57 14.11 -2.55
C LYS A 21 29.12 14.05 -2.60
N SER A 22 29.77 13.46 -1.59
CA SER A 22 31.23 13.39 -1.42
C SER A 22 31.93 12.27 -2.22
N ILE A 23 31.21 11.27 -2.76
CA ILE A 23 31.81 10.16 -3.54
C ILE A 23 31.93 10.49 -5.04
N ALA A 24 31.66 11.74 -5.44
CA ALA A 24 31.75 12.17 -6.85
C ALA A 24 33.18 12.15 -7.42
N ASP A 25 34.22 11.98 -6.58
CA ASP A 25 35.61 12.19 -7.00
C ASP A 25 36.36 10.94 -7.52
N GLN A 26 35.75 9.74 -7.54
CA GLN A 26 36.47 8.51 -7.96
C GLN A 26 35.89 7.76 -9.17
N LEU A 27 34.62 7.95 -9.54
CA LEU A 27 33.97 7.24 -10.64
C LEU A 27 33.27 8.25 -11.55
N THR A 28 33.50 8.15 -12.86
CA THR A 28 32.78 9.00 -13.80
C THR A 28 31.29 8.65 -13.77
N THR A 29 30.40 9.64 -13.96
CA THR A 29 28.93 9.43 -14.00
C THR A 29 28.52 8.32 -14.99
N LYS A 30 29.30 8.13 -16.07
CA LYS A 30 29.11 7.05 -17.05
C LYS A 30 29.40 5.66 -16.48
N GLU A 31 30.43 5.51 -15.66
CA GLU A 31 30.75 4.23 -15.02
C GLU A 31 29.71 3.87 -13.96
N MET A 32 29.28 4.85 -13.17
CA MET A 32 28.21 4.67 -12.18
C MET A 32 26.91 4.21 -12.85
N ASN A 33 26.53 4.83 -13.97
CA ASN A 33 25.34 4.43 -14.73
C ASN A 33 25.46 3.00 -15.30
N LYS A 34 26.65 2.58 -15.75
CA LYS A 34 26.90 1.20 -16.18
C LYS A 34 26.75 0.20 -15.02
N VAL A 35 27.20 0.57 -13.82
CA VAL A 35 27.04 -0.26 -12.61
C VAL A 35 25.57 -0.36 -12.24
N LYS A 36 24.83 0.75 -12.19
CA LYS A 36 23.38 0.77 -11.95
C LYS A 36 22.62 -0.12 -12.92
N GLU A 37 22.94 -0.06 -14.21
CA GLU A 37 22.31 -0.89 -15.24
C GLU A 37 22.59 -2.39 -15.02
N LYS A 38 23.80 -2.76 -14.60
CA LYS A 38 24.11 -4.16 -14.23
C LYS A 38 23.33 -4.61 -13.00
N ILE A 39 23.21 -3.76 -11.98
CA ILE A 39 22.42 -4.04 -10.78
C ILE A 39 20.96 -4.25 -11.16
N ARG A 40 20.39 -3.38 -12.01
CA ARG A 40 19.02 -3.51 -12.52
C ARG A 40 18.78 -4.88 -13.15
N LYS A 41 19.61 -5.27 -14.11
CA LYS A 41 19.50 -6.57 -14.80
C LYS A 41 19.61 -7.75 -13.84
N LEU A 42 20.48 -7.64 -12.83
CA LEU A 42 20.61 -8.68 -11.81
C LEU A 42 19.34 -8.79 -10.96
N CYS A 43 18.74 -7.65 -10.55
CA CYS A 43 17.50 -7.64 -9.77
C CYS A 43 16.32 -8.19 -10.58
N GLU A 44 16.23 -7.86 -11.86
CA GLU A 44 15.23 -8.44 -12.79
C GLU A 44 15.42 -9.96 -12.90
N THR A 45 16.66 -10.44 -12.99
CA THR A 45 16.95 -11.89 -13.13
C THR A 45 16.69 -12.67 -11.83
N VAL A 46 17.04 -12.12 -10.67
CA VAL A 46 17.02 -12.85 -9.38
C VAL A 46 15.68 -12.71 -8.66
N HIS A 47 15.06 -11.53 -8.72
CA HIS A 47 13.86 -11.21 -7.95
C HIS A 47 12.62 -10.96 -8.82
N ASN A 48 12.74 -11.04 -10.16
CA ASN A 48 11.68 -10.68 -11.11
C ASN A 48 11.09 -9.28 -10.83
N LYS A 49 11.93 -8.36 -10.31
CA LYS A 49 11.54 -7.03 -9.88
C LYS A 49 12.18 -5.98 -10.79
N HIS A 50 11.34 -5.18 -11.43
CA HIS A 50 11.78 -4.06 -12.26
C HIS A 50 12.11 -2.88 -11.35
N LEU A 51 13.37 -2.48 -11.33
CA LEU A 51 13.85 -1.30 -10.60
C LEU A 51 14.13 -0.17 -11.58
N ASP A 52 13.59 1.02 -11.32
CA ASP A 52 13.92 2.21 -12.09
C ASP A 52 15.36 2.64 -11.81
N LEU A 53 16.10 3.01 -12.86
CA LEU A 53 17.51 3.43 -12.75
C LEU A 53 17.70 4.69 -11.89
N GLU A 54 16.67 5.53 -11.80
CA GLU A 54 16.62 6.70 -10.92
C GLU A 54 16.51 6.30 -9.43
N ASN A 55 15.91 5.14 -9.14
CA ASN A 55 15.65 4.63 -7.79
C ASN A 55 16.76 3.72 -7.25
N ILE A 56 17.79 3.39 -8.06
CA ILE A 56 18.93 2.59 -7.59
C ILE A 56 19.85 3.46 -6.74
N THR A 57 19.57 3.45 -5.43
CA THR A 57 20.33 4.08 -4.36
C THR A 57 20.70 3.04 -3.30
N THR A 58 21.73 3.31 -2.50
CA THR A 58 22.15 2.44 -1.38
C THR A 58 20.97 2.16 -0.44
N GLY A 59 20.27 3.22 -0.05
CA GLY A 59 19.11 3.15 0.81
C GLY A 59 17.98 2.30 0.25
N HIS A 60 17.68 2.42 -1.04
CA HIS A 60 16.64 1.63 -1.69
C HIS A 60 17.02 0.14 -1.75
N LEU A 61 18.26 -0.18 -2.12
CA LEU A 61 18.74 -1.57 -2.16
C LEU A 61 18.77 -2.20 -0.76
N ALA A 62 19.17 -1.45 0.27
CA ALA A 62 19.13 -1.91 1.65
C ALA A 62 17.69 -2.20 2.12
N THR A 63 16.75 -1.30 1.80
CA THR A 63 15.32 -1.50 2.09
C THR A 63 14.81 -2.77 1.41
N GLU A 64 15.07 -2.93 0.11
CA GLU A 64 14.64 -4.10 -0.65
C GLU A 64 15.26 -5.41 -0.15
N THR A 65 16.51 -5.36 0.32
CA THR A 65 17.16 -6.50 0.96
C THR A 65 16.45 -6.88 2.27
N LEU A 66 16.17 -5.90 3.14
CA LEU A 66 15.46 -6.14 4.40
C LEU A 66 14.04 -6.63 4.17
N LEU A 67 13.31 -6.08 3.18
CA LEU A 67 11.98 -6.56 2.81
C LEU A 67 12.03 -8.00 2.27
N SER A 68 13.06 -8.35 1.50
CA SER A 68 13.25 -9.73 1.04
C SER A 68 13.53 -10.69 2.22
N LEU A 69 14.37 -10.28 3.17
CA LEU A 69 14.73 -11.09 4.35
C LEU A 69 13.60 -11.21 5.38
N THR A 70 12.67 -10.26 5.40
CA THR A 70 11.49 -10.27 6.28
C THR A 70 10.23 -10.76 5.57
N SER A 71 10.35 -11.14 4.29
CA SER A 71 9.25 -11.63 3.49
C SER A 71 8.77 -12.99 3.98
N LYS A 72 7.54 -13.33 3.59
CA LYS A 72 6.94 -14.64 3.91
C LYS A 72 7.76 -15.82 3.37
N ARG A 73 8.45 -15.63 2.25
CA ARG A 73 9.37 -16.64 1.70
C ARG A 73 10.59 -16.89 2.59
N ALA A 74 11.04 -15.87 3.32
CA ALA A 74 12.19 -15.97 4.22
C ALA A 74 11.80 -16.51 5.62
N GLY A 75 10.52 -16.42 5.98
CA GLY A 75 10.00 -16.83 7.29
C GLY A 75 10.30 -15.82 8.41
N ASP A 76 9.96 -16.19 9.64
CA ASP A 76 9.99 -15.25 10.78
C ASP A 76 11.35 -15.13 11.47
N TRP A 77 12.28 -16.05 11.20
CA TRP A 77 13.60 -16.07 11.86
C TRP A 77 14.29 -14.70 11.83
N PHE A 78 14.34 -14.05 10.67
CA PHE A 78 15.01 -12.75 10.54
C PHE A 78 14.21 -11.62 11.21
N LYS A 79 12.88 -11.70 11.24
CA LYS A 79 12.04 -10.72 11.95
C LYS A 79 12.34 -10.73 13.46
N GLU A 80 12.56 -11.91 14.03
CA GLU A 80 12.93 -12.09 15.44
C GLU A 80 14.37 -11.66 15.71
N GLU A 81 15.31 -12.05 14.85
CA GLU A 81 16.72 -11.72 15.01
C GLU A 81 16.94 -10.19 14.93
N LEU A 82 16.24 -9.51 14.02
CA LEU A 82 16.28 -8.05 13.90
C LEU A 82 15.80 -7.37 15.19
N ARG A 83 14.82 -7.93 15.90
CA ARG A 83 14.40 -7.47 17.24
C ARG A 83 15.46 -7.75 18.29
N LEU A 84 15.91 -9.01 18.40
CA LEU A 84 16.81 -9.46 19.47
C LEU A 84 18.18 -8.77 19.43
N LEU A 85 18.65 -8.41 18.23
CA LEU A 85 19.92 -7.71 18.05
C LEU A 85 19.83 -6.18 18.21
N GLY A 86 18.64 -5.65 18.47
CA GLY A 86 18.37 -4.21 18.63
C GLY A 86 18.24 -3.47 17.30
N GLY A 87 18.01 -4.16 16.19
CA GLY A 87 17.87 -3.52 14.89
C GLY A 87 16.59 -2.69 14.77
N LEU A 88 15.48 -3.16 15.37
CA LEU A 88 14.22 -2.40 15.43
C LEU A 88 14.39 -1.07 16.16
N ASP A 89 15.20 -1.03 17.21
CA ASP A 89 15.48 0.16 18.02
C ASP A 89 16.07 1.29 17.17
N HIS A 90 17.08 0.94 16.36
CA HIS A 90 17.76 1.87 15.46
C HIS A 90 16.81 2.38 14.38
N ILE A 91 16.01 1.50 13.78
CA ILE A 91 15.04 1.87 12.74
C ILE A 91 14.00 2.85 13.31
N VAL A 92 13.46 2.60 14.52
CA VAL A 92 12.50 3.51 15.18
C VAL A 92 13.14 4.85 15.53
N ASP A 93 14.37 4.84 16.03
CA ASP A 93 15.11 6.07 16.34
C ASP A 93 15.37 6.90 15.07
N LYS A 94 15.65 6.25 13.94
CA LYS A 94 15.79 6.94 12.65
C LYS A 94 14.46 7.51 12.14
N VAL A 95 13.34 6.78 12.30
CA VAL A 95 12.01 7.34 11.98
C VAL A 95 11.78 8.62 12.78
N LYS A 96 12.06 8.62 14.08
CA LYS A 96 11.95 9.82 14.93
C LYS A 96 12.81 10.97 14.40
N GLU A 97 14.07 10.74 14.11
CA GLU A 97 14.99 11.75 13.59
C GLU A 97 14.48 12.36 12.28
N CYS A 98 14.05 11.52 11.33
CA CYS A 98 13.47 11.96 10.07
C CYS A 98 12.22 12.84 10.29
N VAL A 99 11.34 12.45 11.21
CA VAL A 99 10.10 13.18 11.50
C VAL A 99 10.37 14.51 12.20
N GLU A 100 11.34 14.58 13.10
CA GLU A 100 11.78 15.84 13.73
C GLU A 100 12.33 16.84 12.70
N ASN A 101 12.92 16.35 11.62
CA ASN A 101 13.39 17.19 10.51
C ASN A 101 12.27 17.69 9.60
N LEU A 102 11.10 17.03 9.56
CA LEU A 102 9.95 17.48 8.75
C LEU A 102 9.38 18.82 9.22
N SER A 103 9.56 19.17 10.50
CA SER A 103 9.09 20.46 11.04
C SER A 103 9.87 21.67 10.51
N ARG A 104 11.00 21.45 9.79
CA ARG A 104 11.88 22.50 9.25
C ARG A 104 11.84 22.49 7.72
N GLU A 105 10.88 23.23 7.14
CA GLU A 105 10.66 23.27 5.69
C GLU A 105 11.61 24.19 4.91
N ASP A 106 12.66 24.71 5.55
CA ASP A 106 13.56 25.71 4.95
C ASP A 106 14.40 25.16 3.78
N ASP A 107 14.61 23.83 3.71
CA ASP A 107 15.37 23.16 2.65
C ASP A 107 14.59 21.98 2.04
N LYS A 108 14.21 22.12 0.76
CA LYS A 108 13.45 21.11 0.02
C LYS A 108 14.23 19.81 -0.22
N GLU A 109 15.55 19.85 -0.37
CA GLU A 109 16.35 18.63 -0.57
C GLU A 109 16.36 17.80 0.72
N ASN A 110 16.57 18.46 1.86
CA ASN A 110 16.54 17.81 3.18
C ASN A 110 15.14 17.28 3.53
N LEU A 111 14.09 17.99 3.11
CA LEU A 111 12.71 17.55 3.30
C LEU A 111 12.41 16.24 2.56
N VAL A 112 12.83 16.14 1.29
CA VAL A 112 12.67 14.93 0.48
C VAL A 112 13.50 13.77 1.06
N ALA A 113 14.74 14.05 1.48
CA ALA A 113 15.60 13.06 2.13
C ALA A 113 14.95 12.51 3.42
N SER A 114 14.39 13.40 4.26
CA SER A 114 13.71 13.03 5.50
C SER A 114 12.45 12.19 5.26
N LEU A 115 11.61 12.57 4.29
CA LEU A 115 10.42 11.80 3.92
C LEU A 115 10.78 10.39 3.42
N TRP A 116 11.76 10.27 2.53
CA TRP A 116 12.24 8.96 2.04
C TRP A 116 12.97 8.17 3.12
N GLY A 117 13.66 8.82 4.04
CA GLY A 117 14.27 8.17 5.20
C GLY A 117 13.21 7.52 6.09
N ALA A 118 12.15 8.28 6.42
CA ALA A 118 11.02 7.78 7.19
C ALA A 118 10.27 6.65 6.45
N GLU A 119 9.92 6.84 5.18
CA GLU A 119 9.20 5.84 4.36
C GLU A 119 9.94 4.49 4.31
N ARG A 120 11.24 4.49 4.03
CA ARG A 120 12.04 3.27 3.96
C ARG A 120 12.06 2.51 5.29
N CYS A 121 12.24 3.24 6.39
CA CYS A 121 12.25 2.65 7.73
C CYS A 121 10.87 2.09 8.09
N LEU A 122 9.80 2.85 7.85
CA LEU A 122 8.42 2.44 8.12
C LEU A 122 8.02 1.20 7.34
N ARG A 123 8.43 1.05 6.07
CA ARG A 123 8.17 -0.17 5.29
C ARG A 123 8.82 -1.41 5.87
N VAL A 124 10.05 -1.29 6.40
CA VAL A 124 10.70 -2.42 7.10
C VAL A 124 9.91 -2.75 8.37
N LEU A 125 9.49 -1.75 9.15
CA LEU A 125 8.68 -1.93 10.37
C LEU A 125 7.30 -2.54 10.08
N GLU A 126 6.68 -2.17 8.96
CA GLU A 126 5.45 -2.78 8.47
C GLU A 126 5.69 -4.27 8.18
N SER A 127 6.72 -4.60 7.41
CA SER A 127 7.04 -5.98 7.02
C SER A 127 7.28 -6.90 8.23
N VAL A 128 8.04 -6.43 9.23
CA VAL A 128 8.39 -7.23 10.42
C VAL A 128 7.23 -7.38 11.41
N THR A 129 6.15 -6.61 11.26
CA THR A 129 4.94 -6.69 12.10
C THR A 129 3.83 -7.52 11.47
N VAL A 130 3.95 -7.90 10.20
CA VAL A 130 3.00 -8.82 9.55
C VAL A 130 3.06 -10.18 10.25
N GLN A 131 1.93 -10.57 10.85
CA GLN A 131 1.73 -11.83 11.57
C GLN A 131 2.79 -12.10 12.64
N ASN A 132 3.33 -11.05 13.28
CA ASN A 132 4.33 -11.20 14.33
C ASN A 132 3.93 -10.42 15.59
N PRO A 133 3.12 -11.03 16.48
CA PRO A 133 2.61 -10.37 17.68
C PRO A 133 3.73 -9.89 18.61
N GLU A 134 4.86 -10.61 18.69
CA GLU A 134 5.97 -10.17 19.54
C GLU A 134 6.63 -8.89 19.01
N ASN A 135 6.81 -8.74 17.69
CA ASN A 135 7.32 -7.49 17.10
C ASN A 135 6.31 -6.35 17.25
N GLN A 136 5.01 -6.61 17.08
CA GLN A 136 3.98 -5.61 17.36
C GLN A 136 4.09 -5.13 18.81
N ALA A 137 4.04 -6.05 19.78
CA ALA A 137 4.15 -5.71 21.20
C ALA A 137 5.45 -4.96 21.53
N TYR A 138 6.58 -5.39 20.97
CA TYR A 138 7.87 -4.74 21.15
C TYR A 138 7.85 -3.29 20.67
N LEU A 139 7.38 -3.04 19.45
CA LEU A 139 7.37 -1.71 18.84
C LEU A 139 6.38 -0.75 19.52
N ILE A 140 5.26 -1.25 20.05
CA ILE A 140 4.33 -0.42 20.82
C ILE A 140 4.97 -0.04 22.17
N ALA A 141 5.75 -0.95 22.79
CA ALA A 141 6.35 -0.73 24.10
C ALA A 141 7.63 0.13 24.06
N TYR A 142 8.39 0.06 22.96
CA TYR A 142 9.69 0.70 22.83
C TYR A 142 9.63 2.22 23.05
N LYS A 143 10.46 2.71 24.00
CA LYS A 143 10.62 4.13 24.38
C LYS A 143 9.27 4.87 24.50
N ASP A 144 8.38 4.35 25.33
CA ASP A 144 7.05 4.95 25.58
C ASP A 144 6.24 5.16 24.29
N SER A 145 6.18 4.11 23.45
CA SER A 145 5.47 4.12 22.16
C SER A 145 6.03 5.12 21.15
N GLN A 146 7.36 5.30 21.13
CA GLN A 146 8.04 6.27 20.26
C GLN A 146 7.67 6.14 18.79
N LEU A 147 7.48 4.92 18.29
CA LEU A 147 7.05 4.68 16.90
C LEU A 147 5.67 5.30 16.63
N ILE A 148 4.68 5.02 17.49
CA ILE A 148 3.32 5.56 17.35
C ILE A 148 3.33 7.09 17.44
N VAL A 149 4.08 7.64 18.40
CA VAL A 149 4.21 9.10 18.58
C VAL A 149 4.82 9.75 17.33
N SER A 150 5.89 9.17 16.77
CA SER A 150 6.53 9.68 15.56
C SER A 150 5.62 9.52 14.33
N SER A 151 4.96 8.38 14.18
CA SER A 151 4.01 8.11 13.09
C SER A 151 2.83 9.09 13.08
N ALA A 152 2.27 9.40 14.25
CA ALA A 152 1.16 10.36 14.35
C ALA A 152 1.57 11.77 13.91
N LYS A 153 2.71 12.27 14.41
CA LYS A 153 3.27 13.57 14.02
C LYS A 153 3.63 13.61 12.53
N ALA A 154 4.23 12.54 12.01
CA ALA A 154 4.57 12.42 10.61
C ALA A 154 3.31 12.52 9.74
N LEU A 155 2.23 11.83 10.10
CA LEU A 155 0.99 11.84 9.33
C LEU A 155 0.36 13.24 9.30
N GLN A 156 0.39 13.95 10.44
CA GLN A 156 -0.09 15.33 10.53
C GLN A 156 0.73 16.27 9.61
N HIS A 157 2.07 16.17 9.64
CA HIS A 157 2.91 16.94 8.72
C HIS A 157 2.62 16.59 7.25
N CYS A 158 2.50 15.31 6.92
CA CYS A 158 2.16 14.87 5.58
C CYS A 158 0.79 15.38 5.12
N GLU A 159 -0.22 15.41 5.99
CA GLU A 159 -1.55 15.96 5.70
C GLU A 159 -1.49 17.45 5.32
N GLU A 160 -0.67 18.24 6.01
CA GLU A 160 -0.48 19.66 5.67
C GLU A 160 0.33 19.84 4.39
N MET A 161 1.37 19.02 4.21
CA MET A 161 2.27 19.09 3.05
C MET A 161 1.57 18.66 1.76
N ILE A 162 0.71 17.63 1.78
CA ILE A 162 0.05 17.14 0.57
C ILE A 162 -0.89 18.21 -0.03
N GLN A 163 -1.49 19.06 0.82
CA GLN A 163 -2.29 20.20 0.37
C GLN A 163 -1.43 21.22 -0.40
N ARG A 164 -0.19 21.41 0.03
CA ARG A 164 0.75 22.41 -0.53
C ARG A 164 1.49 21.91 -1.77
N TYR A 165 1.83 20.61 -1.80
CA TYR A 165 2.64 20.00 -2.87
C TYR A 165 1.82 19.12 -3.84
N SER A 166 0.49 19.13 -3.75
CA SER A 166 -0.41 18.39 -4.64
C SER A 166 -0.14 18.64 -6.12
N ARG A 167 -0.15 17.57 -6.91
CA ARG A 167 -0.06 17.62 -8.38
C ARG A 167 -1.33 18.19 -9.04
N GLU A 168 -2.49 18.06 -8.40
CA GLU A 168 -3.80 18.42 -8.96
C GLU A 168 -4.12 19.91 -8.80
N VAL A 169 -3.81 20.49 -7.63
CA VAL A 169 -3.98 21.93 -7.36
C VAL A 169 -3.14 22.76 -8.33
N ASN A 170 -1.94 22.29 -8.67
CA ASN A 170 -1.08 22.93 -9.66
C ASN A 170 -1.63 22.85 -11.10
N ARG A 171 -2.48 21.87 -11.45
CA ARG A 171 -3.17 21.81 -12.75
C ARG A 171 -4.32 22.81 -12.87
N GLY A 172 -5.06 23.07 -11.80
CA GLY A 172 -6.18 24.04 -11.80
C GLY A 172 -5.72 25.50 -11.97
N LEU A 173 -4.54 25.84 -11.43
CA LEU A 173 -3.92 27.17 -11.59
C LEU A 173 -3.35 27.43 -13.01
N CYS A 174 -3.10 26.38 -13.81
CA CYS A 174 -2.61 26.50 -15.18
C CYS A 174 -3.60 27.20 -16.14
N SER A 175 -4.89 27.27 -15.80
CA SER A 175 -5.86 28.04 -16.60
C SER A 175 -5.75 29.57 -16.41
N SER A 176 -4.93 30.06 -15.46
CA SER A 176 -4.82 31.49 -15.12
C SER A 176 -3.62 32.22 -15.76
N GLY A 177 -2.86 31.61 -16.68
CA GLY A 177 -1.89 32.33 -17.53
C GLY A 177 -0.68 32.98 -16.82
N MET A 178 -0.45 32.70 -15.53
CA MET A 178 0.76 33.13 -14.82
C MET A 178 1.83 32.03 -14.93
N PRO A 179 3.03 32.32 -15.47
CA PRO A 179 4.11 31.34 -15.51
C PRO A 179 4.70 31.20 -14.09
N LEU A 180 4.37 30.10 -13.42
CA LEU A 180 5.05 29.72 -12.17
C LEU A 180 6.27 28.85 -12.47
N PRO A 181 7.32 28.95 -11.64
CA PRO A 181 8.64 28.46 -11.97
C PRO A 181 8.65 26.93 -11.97
N TYR A 182 8.90 26.36 -13.13
CA TYR A 182 9.47 25.02 -13.36
C TYR A 182 8.93 23.88 -12.48
N CYS A 183 8.17 22.96 -13.08
CA CYS A 183 7.69 21.68 -12.54
C CYS A 183 8.74 20.84 -11.78
N SER A 184 9.09 21.21 -10.55
CA SER A 184 10.16 20.59 -9.73
C SER A 184 9.64 20.08 -8.38
N ASN A 185 8.37 20.30 -8.05
CA ASN A 185 7.74 19.83 -6.81
C ASN A 185 7.14 18.40 -6.93
N SER A 186 7.24 17.72 -8.08
CA SER A 186 6.62 16.40 -8.29
C SER A 186 7.19 15.31 -7.39
N ASN A 187 8.45 15.45 -6.98
CA ASN A 187 9.16 14.49 -6.14
C ASN A 187 8.76 14.64 -4.67
N VAL A 188 8.51 15.87 -4.21
CA VAL A 188 8.03 16.12 -2.83
C VAL A 188 6.65 15.53 -2.64
N GLY A 189 5.70 15.81 -3.54
CA GLY A 189 4.34 15.28 -3.44
C GLY A 189 4.29 13.76 -3.43
N LYS A 190 5.10 13.10 -4.27
CA LYS A 190 5.23 11.63 -4.27
C LYS A 190 5.84 11.10 -2.96
N ALA A 191 6.92 11.72 -2.48
CA ALA A 191 7.55 11.32 -1.23
C ALA A 191 6.59 11.46 -0.03
N VAL A 192 5.77 12.52 0.00
CA VAL A 192 4.72 12.69 1.02
C VAL A 192 3.71 11.56 0.94
N GLU A 193 3.19 11.27 -0.25
CA GLU A 193 2.20 10.21 -0.45
C GLU A 193 2.72 8.82 -0.05
N ASP A 194 3.93 8.48 -0.51
CA ASP A 194 4.57 7.20 -0.19
C ASP A 194 4.84 7.07 1.32
N CYS A 195 5.24 8.16 1.98
CA CYS A 195 5.39 8.22 3.43
C CYS A 195 4.04 8.03 4.15
N MET A 196 2.97 8.69 3.71
CA MET A 196 1.62 8.51 4.29
C MET A 196 1.17 7.05 4.23
N ARG A 197 1.36 6.37 3.09
CA ARG A 197 0.99 4.95 2.94
C ARG A 197 1.78 4.07 3.92
N ALA A 198 3.08 4.28 4.04
CA ALA A 198 3.93 3.54 4.98
C ALA A 198 3.54 3.79 6.45
N ILE A 199 3.20 5.03 6.82
CA ILE A 199 2.72 5.36 8.17
C ILE A 199 1.42 4.61 8.49
N ILE A 200 0.44 4.67 7.58
CA ILE A 200 -0.86 4.02 7.76
C ILE A 200 -0.68 2.50 7.85
N GLY A 201 0.15 1.89 7.00
CA GLY A 201 0.44 0.46 7.04
C GLY A 201 1.00 -0.01 8.39
N VAL A 202 1.97 0.72 8.95
CA VAL A 202 2.50 0.43 10.30
C VAL A 202 1.41 0.57 11.36
N LEU A 203 0.65 1.68 11.36
CA LEU A 203 -0.40 1.90 12.37
C LEU A 203 -1.50 0.83 12.29
N LEU A 204 -1.86 0.36 11.09
CA LEU A 204 -2.77 -0.77 10.94
C LEU A 204 -2.22 -2.02 11.61
N ASN A 205 -0.97 -2.41 11.34
CA ASN A 205 -0.37 -3.59 11.94
C ASN A 205 -0.29 -3.50 13.48
N LEU A 206 -0.01 -2.31 14.02
CA LEU A 206 0.09 -2.10 15.47
C LEU A 206 -1.26 -2.04 16.17
N THR A 207 -2.34 -1.73 15.46
CA THR A 207 -3.70 -1.61 16.02
C THR A 207 -4.58 -2.83 15.73
N HIS A 208 -4.20 -3.65 14.76
CA HIS A 208 -4.91 -4.88 14.40
C HIS A 208 -4.76 -5.94 15.48
N ASP A 209 -5.88 -6.38 16.05
CA ASP A 209 -5.94 -7.39 17.13
C ASP A 209 -5.05 -7.06 18.34
N ASN A 210 -4.71 -5.78 18.52
CA ASN A 210 -3.90 -5.28 19.62
C ASN A 210 -4.57 -4.07 20.27
N GLU A 211 -5.34 -4.33 21.33
CA GLU A 211 -6.09 -3.30 22.06
C GLU A 211 -5.17 -2.22 22.64
N TRP A 212 -3.97 -2.59 23.08
CA TRP A 212 -3.03 -1.64 23.65
C TRP A 212 -2.45 -0.70 22.59
N GLY A 213 -2.09 -1.23 21.42
CA GLY A 213 -1.68 -0.44 20.26
C GLY A 213 -2.80 0.47 19.75
N SER A 214 -4.05 -0.02 19.70
CA SER A 214 -5.23 0.79 19.39
C SER A 214 -5.41 1.95 20.37
N THR A 215 -5.33 1.68 21.68
CA THR A 215 -5.45 2.70 22.73
C THR A 215 -4.34 3.74 22.61
N LYS A 216 -3.08 3.32 22.50
CA LYS A 216 -1.93 4.24 22.40
C LYS A 216 -1.96 5.09 21.15
N THR A 217 -2.44 4.53 20.04
CA THR A 217 -2.65 5.27 18.79
C THR A 217 -3.76 6.30 18.95
N GLY A 218 -4.90 5.91 19.53
CA GLY A 218 -6.04 6.81 19.77
C GLY A 218 -5.76 7.94 20.78
N GLU A 219 -4.80 7.76 21.69
CA GLU A 219 -4.33 8.78 22.64
C GLU A 219 -3.51 9.90 21.98
N GLN A 220 -3.01 9.71 20.76
CA GLN A 220 -2.21 10.73 20.08
C GLN A 220 -3.06 11.94 19.70
N GLU A 221 -2.58 13.12 20.07
CA GLU A 221 -3.25 14.40 19.81
C GLU A 221 -3.52 14.58 18.31
N GLU A 222 -4.75 14.99 17.97
CA GLU A 222 -5.26 15.20 16.61
C GLU A 222 -5.21 14.00 15.65
N LEU A 223 -4.68 12.84 16.03
CA LEU A 223 -4.48 11.73 15.08
C LEU A 223 -5.80 11.24 14.46
N ILE A 224 -6.86 11.10 15.25
CA ILE A 224 -8.18 10.67 14.75
C ILE A 224 -8.72 11.69 13.72
N SER A 225 -8.52 12.99 13.97
CA SER A 225 -8.90 14.07 13.07
C SER A 225 -8.12 14.01 11.76
N THR A 226 -6.79 13.83 11.87
CA THR A 226 -5.89 13.66 10.72
C THR A 226 -6.26 12.43 9.90
N VAL A 227 -6.48 11.27 10.52
CA VAL A 227 -6.92 10.04 9.84
C VAL A 227 -8.24 10.26 9.09
N LEU A 228 -9.20 10.95 9.70
CA LEU A 228 -10.47 11.29 9.05
C LEU A 228 -10.25 12.25 7.85
N ASN A 229 -9.36 13.23 7.98
CA ASN A 229 -8.98 14.09 6.86
C ASN A 229 -8.24 13.32 5.76
N CYS A 230 -7.45 12.31 6.10
CA CYS A 230 -6.82 11.43 5.13
C CYS A 230 -7.85 10.64 4.30
N VAL A 231 -9.02 10.31 4.87
CA VAL A 231 -10.12 9.68 4.13
C VAL A 231 -10.91 10.70 3.32
N LEU A 232 -11.30 11.81 3.93
CA LEU A 232 -12.29 12.74 3.38
C LEU A 232 -11.71 13.83 2.49
N ARG A 233 -10.51 14.32 2.82
CA ARG A 233 -9.90 15.51 2.20
C ARG A 233 -8.70 15.15 1.34
N VAL A 234 -7.74 14.37 1.86
CA VAL A 234 -6.49 14.06 1.16
C VAL A 234 -6.68 13.54 -0.27
N PRO A 235 -7.66 12.67 -0.57
CA PRO A 235 -7.82 12.12 -1.92
C PRO A 235 -8.08 13.20 -2.99
N GLN A 236 -8.62 14.37 -2.64
CA GLN A 236 -8.81 15.46 -3.61
C GLN A 236 -7.48 16.05 -4.13
N TYR A 237 -6.38 15.77 -3.45
CA TYR A 237 -5.03 16.23 -3.77
C TYR A 237 -4.18 15.17 -4.48
N LEU A 238 -4.70 13.95 -4.63
CA LEU A 238 -4.02 12.81 -5.25
C LEU A 238 -4.53 12.57 -6.66
N LEU A 239 -3.68 11.95 -7.48
CA LEU A 239 -4.08 11.46 -8.80
C LEU A 239 -5.15 10.40 -8.66
N GLN A 240 -6.08 10.34 -9.62
CA GLN A 240 -7.26 9.46 -9.55
C GLN A 240 -6.92 8.00 -9.23
N GLU A 241 -5.85 7.46 -9.83
CA GLU A 241 -5.34 6.10 -9.62
C GLU A 241 -4.87 5.82 -8.18
N GLN A 242 -4.47 6.85 -7.44
CA GLN A 242 -3.91 6.74 -6.07
C GLN A 242 -4.94 7.07 -4.98
N ARG A 243 -6.11 7.60 -5.37
CA ARG A 243 -7.19 7.96 -4.44
C ARG A 243 -7.78 6.73 -3.76
N PHE A 244 -7.89 5.64 -4.52
CA PHE A 244 -8.40 4.38 -4.02
C PHE A 244 -7.47 3.82 -2.95
N ASP A 245 -6.17 3.74 -3.24
CA ASP A 245 -5.18 3.20 -2.30
C ASP A 245 -5.20 3.92 -0.96
N ILE A 246 -5.15 5.26 -0.90
CA ILE A 246 -5.18 5.95 0.41
C ILE A 246 -6.52 5.78 1.13
N ARG A 247 -7.65 5.79 0.41
CA ARG A 247 -8.97 5.55 1.02
C ARG A 247 -9.08 4.13 1.57
N VAL A 248 -8.65 3.14 0.80
CA VAL A 248 -8.71 1.74 1.20
C VAL A 248 -7.66 1.43 2.24
N LEU A 249 -6.44 1.96 2.19
CA LEU A 249 -5.46 1.80 3.27
C LEU A 249 -5.99 2.28 4.62
N LEU A 250 -6.76 3.37 4.66
CA LEU A 250 -7.35 3.86 5.91
C LEU A 250 -8.54 3.02 6.39
N PHE A 251 -9.15 2.24 5.50
CA PHE A 251 -10.33 1.43 5.80
C PHE A 251 -10.04 -0.08 5.92
N LEU A 252 -9.07 -0.59 5.19
CA LEU A 252 -8.32 -1.80 5.45
C LEU A 252 -7.10 -2.03 4.54
N GLN A 253 -5.98 -2.34 5.16
CA GLN A 253 -5.04 -3.28 4.57
C GLN A 253 -5.11 -4.59 5.34
N ARG A 254 -6.23 -5.31 5.18
CA ARG A 254 -6.42 -6.70 5.66
C ARG A 254 -6.08 -7.76 4.59
N GLU A 255 -5.84 -7.35 3.36
CA GLU A 255 -5.49 -8.22 2.22
C GLU A 255 -4.18 -9.00 2.45
N HIS A 256 -3.11 -8.32 2.87
CA HIS A 256 -1.79 -8.96 2.90
C HIS A 256 -1.51 -9.77 4.17
N ALA A 257 -2.28 -9.60 5.25
CA ALA A 257 -2.12 -10.37 6.49
C ALA A 257 -3.08 -11.58 6.59
N ALA A 258 -4.20 -11.59 5.84
CA ALA A 258 -5.13 -12.71 5.82
C ALA A 258 -4.75 -13.80 4.80
N MET A 259 -4.27 -13.43 3.60
CA MET A 259 -3.92 -14.39 2.53
C MET A 259 -2.83 -15.41 2.88
N LEU A 260 -2.05 -15.20 3.96
CA LEU A 260 -1.03 -16.17 4.40
C LEU A 260 -1.26 -16.78 5.78
N ALA A 261 -2.40 -16.48 6.42
CA ALA A 261 -2.89 -17.31 7.51
C ALA A 261 -3.53 -18.61 6.98
N GLU A 262 -3.90 -18.66 5.70
CA GLU A 262 -4.51 -19.86 5.07
C GLU A 262 -3.46 -20.86 4.55
N THR A 263 -2.21 -20.43 4.30
CA THR A 263 -1.11 -21.31 3.88
C THR A 263 -0.58 -22.23 5.00
N GLU A 264 -1.05 -22.08 6.24
CA GLU A 264 -0.73 -23.01 7.35
C GLU A 264 -1.87 -23.98 7.70
N THR A 265 -2.96 -24.03 6.91
CA THR A 265 -4.03 -25.03 7.07
C THR A 265 -4.17 -26.04 5.93
N ASP A 266 -3.40 -25.91 4.85
CA ASP A 266 -3.40 -26.88 3.74
C ASP A 266 -2.38 -28.02 3.90
N ASP A 267 -1.52 -28.00 4.93
CA ASP A 267 -0.62 -29.12 5.26
C ASP A 267 -1.28 -30.22 6.11
N PHE A 268 -2.61 -30.18 6.29
CA PHE A 268 -3.36 -31.20 7.04
C PHE A 268 -4.51 -31.89 6.29
N ILE A 269 -4.59 -31.77 4.96
CA ILE A 269 -5.46 -32.64 4.15
C ILE A 269 -4.63 -33.33 3.06
N ASN A 270 -4.09 -34.49 3.42
CA ASN A 270 -3.38 -35.40 2.52
C ASN A 270 -4.28 -35.99 1.41
N ASP A 271 -3.62 -36.17 0.25
CA ASP A 271 -3.67 -37.29 -0.69
C ASP A 271 -4.85 -37.55 -1.65
N ALA A 272 -4.54 -37.25 -2.93
CA ALA A 272 -4.83 -37.98 -4.19
C ALA A 272 -6.21 -37.88 -4.86
N PRO A 273 -6.36 -38.16 -6.19
CA PRO A 273 -5.41 -38.13 -7.33
C PRO A 273 -5.88 -37.19 -8.48
N LYS A 274 -4.96 -36.78 -9.37
CA LYS A 274 -5.27 -36.00 -10.60
C LYS A 274 -6.12 -36.80 -11.60
N PRO A 275 -7.13 -36.18 -12.24
CA PRO A 275 -7.62 -36.58 -13.56
C PRO A 275 -7.23 -35.59 -14.68
N GLN A 276 -7.26 -36.10 -15.90
CA GLN A 276 -6.59 -35.63 -17.12
C GLN A 276 -7.28 -34.47 -17.86
N LEU A 277 -6.48 -33.79 -18.70
CA LEU A 277 -6.88 -32.91 -19.80
C LEU A 277 -7.72 -33.66 -20.87
N ASP A 278 -8.70 -32.96 -21.44
CA ASP A 278 -8.90 -32.70 -22.89
C ASP A 278 -10.15 -31.77 -23.03
N GLN A 279 -10.45 -30.94 -24.04
CA GLN A 279 -10.22 -31.06 -25.48
C GLN A 279 -10.62 -29.75 -26.20
N SER A 280 -9.71 -29.13 -26.96
CA SER A 280 -10.07 -28.29 -28.10
C SER A 280 -8.95 -28.27 -29.15
N GLY A 281 -9.10 -29.08 -30.20
CA GLY A 281 -8.40 -28.93 -31.48
C GLY A 281 -7.62 -30.17 -31.95
N GLU A 282 -8.12 -30.84 -33.00
CA GLU A 282 -7.43 -31.92 -33.72
C GLU A 282 -6.38 -31.37 -34.71
N TRP A 283 -5.17 -31.93 -34.64
CA TRP A 283 -4.16 -31.85 -35.70
C TRP A 283 -4.23 -33.11 -36.55
N LYS A 284 -4.25 -32.98 -37.88
CA LYS A 284 -4.08 -34.10 -38.80
C LYS A 284 -2.74 -33.99 -39.51
N GLU A 285 -1.85 -34.91 -39.17
CA GLU A 285 -0.55 -35.11 -39.81
C GLU A 285 -0.69 -36.12 -40.97
N THR A 286 -0.26 -35.73 -42.16
CA THR A 286 0.19 -36.68 -43.18
C THR A 286 1.63 -36.32 -43.53
N ASN A 287 2.49 -37.35 -43.55
CA ASN A 287 3.94 -37.24 -43.61
C ASN A 287 4.43 -36.31 -44.72
N GLU A 288 5.28 -35.37 -44.31
CA GLU A 288 6.03 -34.33 -45.07
C GLU A 288 5.23 -33.04 -45.39
N GLU A 289 5.51 -31.99 -44.58
CA GLU A 289 5.06 -30.57 -44.60
C GLU A 289 3.79 -30.17 -43.78
N ILE A 290 3.99 -29.32 -42.75
CA ILE A 290 2.92 -28.64 -41.99
C ILE A 290 2.59 -27.31 -42.68
N GLN A 291 1.39 -27.18 -43.27
CA GLN A 291 0.88 -25.93 -43.84
C GLN A 291 -0.34 -25.44 -43.05
N TRP A 292 -0.23 -24.25 -42.44
CA TRP A 292 -1.38 -23.49 -41.94
C TRP A 292 -2.05 -22.77 -43.13
N VAL A 293 -3.31 -23.06 -43.42
CA VAL A 293 -4.10 -22.31 -44.42
C VAL A 293 -5.00 -21.32 -43.68
N ALA A 294 -4.62 -20.04 -43.69
CA ALA A 294 -5.50 -18.95 -43.26
C ALA A 294 -6.45 -18.60 -44.41
N SER A 295 -7.75 -18.56 -44.14
CA SER A 295 -8.75 -18.11 -45.10
C SER A 295 -8.60 -16.59 -45.31
N GLU A 296 -8.12 -16.18 -46.48
CA GLU A 296 -8.19 -14.80 -46.92
C GLU A 296 -9.65 -14.38 -47.10
N ASN A 297 -10.02 -13.22 -46.56
CA ASN A 297 -11.10 -12.40 -47.09
C ASN A 297 -10.61 -10.95 -47.15
N ASN A 298 -10.35 -10.50 -48.38
CA ASN A 298 -10.06 -9.12 -48.72
C ASN A 298 -11.26 -8.20 -48.45
N SER A 299 -11.06 -7.22 -47.56
CA SER A 299 -11.65 -5.86 -47.66
C SER A 299 -10.97 -4.94 -46.63
N THR A 300 -9.76 -4.51 -46.95
CA THR A 300 -9.06 -3.40 -46.30
C THR A 300 -9.59 -2.08 -46.84
N GLU A 301 -10.29 -1.30 -46.00
CA GLU A 301 -9.90 0.09 -45.67
C GLU A 301 -10.83 0.80 -44.65
N ASP A 302 -11.96 0.20 -44.22
CA ASP A 302 -12.83 0.81 -43.18
C ASP A 302 -12.76 0.17 -41.78
N LYS A 303 -11.96 -0.89 -41.57
CA LYS A 303 -11.93 -1.61 -40.28
C LYS A 303 -11.01 -1.03 -39.21
N LYS A 304 -9.97 -0.27 -39.56
CA LYS A 304 -9.03 0.27 -38.57
C LYS A 304 -9.65 1.36 -37.68
N LYS A 305 -10.59 2.14 -38.22
CA LYS A 305 -11.26 3.21 -37.47
C LYS A 305 -12.34 2.67 -36.51
N GLY A 306 -13.05 1.62 -36.92
CA GLY A 306 -14.03 0.93 -36.08
C GLY A 306 -13.39 0.15 -34.93
N GLU A 307 -12.27 -0.53 -35.19
CA GLU A 307 -11.52 -1.25 -34.15
C GLU A 307 -10.89 -0.31 -33.11
N GLU A 308 -10.34 0.84 -33.53
CA GLU A 308 -9.81 1.86 -32.61
C GLU A 308 -10.92 2.54 -31.78
N ASP A 309 -12.08 2.88 -32.39
CA ASP A 309 -13.21 3.46 -31.66
C ASP A 309 -13.86 2.45 -30.69
N GLU A 310 -13.96 1.17 -31.07
CA GLU A 310 -14.44 0.09 -30.19
C GLU A 310 -13.46 -0.22 -29.05
N GLU A 311 -12.15 -0.21 -29.30
CA GLU A 311 -11.12 -0.38 -28.26
C GLU A 311 -11.09 0.81 -27.28
N LEU A 312 -11.30 2.03 -27.78
CA LEU A 312 -11.46 3.23 -26.95
C LEU A 312 -12.72 3.17 -26.08
N ASP A 313 -13.84 2.69 -26.60
CA ASP A 313 -15.08 2.55 -25.83
C ASP A 313 -15.02 1.40 -24.82
N LEU A 314 -14.34 0.30 -25.14
CA LEU A 314 -14.05 -0.78 -24.20
C LEU A 314 -13.15 -0.29 -23.05
N ASN A 315 -12.09 0.46 -23.35
CA ASN A 315 -11.21 1.03 -22.33
C ASN A 315 -11.94 2.03 -21.42
N LYS A 316 -12.83 2.87 -21.96
CA LYS A 316 -13.69 3.74 -21.15
C LYS A 316 -14.66 2.94 -20.27
N ALA A 317 -15.26 1.89 -20.80
CA ALA A 317 -16.15 1.01 -20.05
C ALA A 317 -15.41 0.30 -18.91
N LEU A 318 -14.18 -0.16 -19.17
CA LEU A 318 -13.31 -0.79 -18.17
C LEU A 318 -12.92 0.19 -17.06
N GLN A 319 -12.51 1.41 -17.41
CA GLN A 319 -12.21 2.47 -16.43
C GLN A 319 -13.44 2.86 -15.60
N HIS A 320 -14.62 2.93 -16.22
CA HIS A 320 -15.87 3.22 -15.53
C HIS A 320 -16.26 2.08 -14.57
N ALA A 321 -16.07 0.83 -14.99
CA ALA A 321 -16.30 -0.34 -14.14
C ALA A 321 -15.32 -0.38 -12.94
N GLY A 322 -14.03 -0.11 -13.18
CA GLY A 322 -13.02 0.01 -12.13
C GLY A 322 -13.39 1.08 -11.11
N LYS A 323 -13.68 2.30 -11.57
CA LYS A 323 -14.12 3.40 -10.70
C LYS A 323 -15.38 3.05 -9.90
N HIS A 324 -16.36 2.40 -10.52
CA HIS A 324 -17.57 1.96 -9.82
C HIS A 324 -17.25 0.96 -8.71
N MET A 325 -16.30 0.04 -8.94
CA MET A 325 -15.82 -0.90 -7.92
C MET A 325 -15.14 -0.16 -6.76
N GLU A 326 -14.27 0.80 -7.07
CA GLU A 326 -13.60 1.63 -6.07
C GLU A 326 -14.59 2.39 -5.19
N ASP A 327 -15.56 3.09 -5.79
CA ASP A 327 -16.59 3.84 -5.09
C ASP A 327 -17.46 2.92 -4.21
N SER A 328 -17.76 1.70 -4.70
CA SER A 328 -18.53 0.71 -3.95
C SER A 328 -17.78 0.19 -2.73
N ILE A 329 -16.47 -0.07 -2.84
CA ILE A 329 -15.63 -0.53 -1.74
C ILE A 329 -15.51 0.56 -0.66
N VAL A 330 -15.26 1.82 -1.05
CA VAL A 330 -15.17 2.94 -0.11
C VAL A 330 -16.50 3.18 0.60
N ALA A 331 -17.63 3.10 -0.12
CA ALA A 331 -18.96 3.19 0.47
C ALA A 331 -19.21 2.07 1.48
N SER A 332 -18.73 0.86 1.19
CA SER A 332 -18.89 -0.30 2.05
C SER A 332 -18.13 -0.15 3.37
N TYR A 333 -16.88 0.33 3.35
CA TYR A 333 -16.14 0.58 4.59
C TYR A 333 -16.69 1.75 5.39
N THR A 334 -17.15 2.80 4.71
CA THR A 334 -17.84 3.91 5.38
C THR A 334 -19.10 3.41 6.08
N ALA A 335 -19.88 2.56 5.41
CA ALA A 335 -21.06 1.92 6.01
C ALA A 335 -20.69 1.01 7.19
N LEU A 336 -19.58 0.26 7.09
CA LEU A 336 -19.09 -0.62 8.16
C LEU A 336 -18.67 0.19 9.39
N LEU A 337 -17.93 1.29 9.19
CA LEU A 337 -17.51 2.20 10.26
C LEU A 337 -18.72 2.84 10.95
N LEU A 338 -19.66 3.40 10.18
CA LEU A 338 -20.90 3.96 10.70
C LEU A 338 -21.73 2.90 11.46
N GLY A 339 -21.77 1.67 10.94
CA GLY A 339 -22.42 0.53 11.59
C GLY A 339 -21.78 0.18 12.95
N CYS A 340 -20.46 0.16 13.03
CA CYS A 340 -19.72 -0.06 14.29
C CYS A 340 -20.01 1.07 15.30
N LEU A 341 -20.04 2.33 14.86
CA LEU A 341 -20.38 3.48 15.71
C LEU A 341 -21.84 3.40 16.21
N CYS A 342 -22.77 2.94 15.38
CA CYS A 342 -24.16 2.72 15.76
C CYS A 342 -24.30 1.63 16.83
N GLN A 343 -23.58 0.49 16.67
CA GLN A 343 -23.56 -0.57 17.67
C GLN A 343 -23.04 -0.09 19.03
N GLY A 344 -22.12 0.88 19.04
CA GLY A 344 -21.55 1.43 20.26
C GLY A 344 -22.42 2.44 20.99
N SER A 345 -23.37 3.12 20.32
CA SER A 345 -24.21 4.14 20.96
C SER A 345 -25.53 4.40 20.20
N PRO A 346 -26.69 4.40 20.90
CA PRO A 346 -27.98 4.74 20.30
C PRO A 346 -28.09 6.21 19.86
N MET A 347 -27.24 7.10 20.40
CA MET A 347 -27.19 8.49 19.90
C MET A 347 -26.67 8.53 18.46
N ASN A 348 -25.64 7.73 18.15
CA ASN A 348 -25.09 7.64 16.78
C ASN A 348 -26.14 7.11 15.80
N VAL A 349 -26.97 6.15 16.22
CA VAL A 349 -28.10 5.66 15.41
C VAL A 349 -29.03 6.82 15.02
N THR A 350 -29.36 7.67 15.98
CA THR A 350 -30.26 8.82 15.74
C THR A 350 -29.63 9.79 14.75
N THR A 351 -28.36 10.17 14.96
CA THR A 351 -27.62 11.07 14.06
C THR A 351 -27.48 10.50 12.65
N VAL A 352 -27.16 9.22 12.51
CA VAL A 352 -27.06 8.58 11.19
C VAL A 352 -28.43 8.55 10.52
N ARG A 353 -29.49 8.20 11.25
CA ARG A 353 -30.88 8.19 10.74
C ARG A 353 -31.31 9.56 10.21
N GLU A 354 -30.96 10.65 10.88
CA GLU A 354 -31.27 12.01 10.44
C GLU A 354 -30.57 12.41 9.14
N ASN A 355 -29.39 11.84 8.87
CA ASN A 355 -28.60 12.11 7.67
C ASN A 355 -28.88 11.12 6.52
N LEU A 356 -29.61 10.04 6.78
CA LEU A 356 -29.98 9.06 5.77
C LEU A 356 -31.23 9.49 4.99
N PRO A 357 -31.29 9.24 3.67
CA PRO A 357 -32.51 9.45 2.90
C PRO A 357 -33.68 8.65 3.51
N LYS A 358 -34.73 9.36 3.93
CA LYS A 358 -35.92 8.78 4.60
C LYS A 358 -35.61 8.07 5.94
N GLY A 359 -34.41 8.23 6.49
CA GLY A 359 -33.98 7.52 7.70
C GLY A 359 -33.86 6.00 7.52
N ASP A 360 -33.69 5.53 6.30
CA ASP A 360 -33.68 4.11 5.96
C ASP A 360 -32.24 3.55 5.91
N PHE A 361 -31.95 2.59 6.79
CA PHE A 361 -30.66 1.90 6.88
C PHE A 361 -30.49 0.81 5.80
N SER A 362 -31.54 0.48 5.04
CA SER A 362 -31.50 -0.54 3.98
C SER A 362 -30.34 -0.31 3.00
N VAL A 363 -30.09 0.94 2.60
CA VAL A 363 -29.01 1.34 1.69
C VAL A 363 -27.64 0.89 2.19
N MET A 364 -27.39 1.01 3.50
CA MET A 364 -26.13 0.57 4.10
C MET A 364 -26.06 -0.95 4.18
N THR A 365 -27.14 -1.62 4.59
CA THR A 365 -27.19 -3.09 4.71
C THR A 365 -27.02 -3.78 3.36
N GLU A 366 -27.65 -3.27 2.29
CA GLU A 366 -27.49 -3.81 0.94
C GLU A 366 -26.06 -3.65 0.42
N MET A 367 -25.43 -2.51 0.70
CA MET A 367 -24.03 -2.27 0.35
C MET A 367 -23.11 -3.26 1.08
N LEU A 368 -23.29 -3.41 2.40
CA LEU A 368 -22.50 -4.34 3.22
C LEU A 368 -22.69 -5.81 2.83
N LYS A 369 -23.89 -6.22 2.40
CA LYS A 369 -24.14 -7.57 1.86
C LYS A 369 -23.39 -7.83 0.56
N LYS A 370 -23.43 -6.86 -0.37
CA LYS A 370 -22.66 -6.94 -1.63
C LYS A 370 -21.16 -7.00 -1.34
N PHE A 371 -20.71 -6.19 -0.38
CA PHE A 371 -19.34 -6.16 0.07
C PHE A 371 -18.88 -7.47 0.72
N LEU A 372 -19.67 -8.05 1.62
CA LEU A 372 -19.38 -9.35 2.22
C LEU A 372 -19.27 -10.45 1.15
N ASN A 373 -20.17 -10.44 0.15
CA ASN A 373 -20.09 -11.38 -0.96
C ASN A 373 -18.84 -11.17 -1.83
N PHE A 374 -18.46 -9.91 -2.07
CA PHE A 374 -17.23 -9.56 -2.76
C PHE A 374 -15.99 -10.08 -2.01
N MET A 375 -15.90 -9.83 -0.69
CA MET A 375 -14.78 -10.32 0.13
C MET A 375 -14.70 -11.84 0.19
N ASN A 376 -15.84 -12.54 0.12
CA ASN A 376 -15.87 -13.99 0.02
C ASN A 376 -15.35 -14.49 -1.35
N LEU A 377 -15.60 -13.73 -2.41
CA LEU A 377 -15.12 -14.06 -3.75
C LEU A 377 -13.60 -13.87 -3.87
N THR A 378 -13.06 -12.85 -3.21
CA THR A 378 -11.63 -12.52 -3.24
C THR A 378 -10.81 -13.28 -2.20
N CYS A 379 -11.45 -14.02 -1.28
CA CYS A 379 -10.79 -14.69 -0.13
C CYS A 379 -10.06 -13.71 0.81
N ASP A 380 -10.47 -12.44 0.84
CA ASP A 380 -9.72 -11.36 1.51
C ASP A 380 -10.08 -11.19 3.01
N VAL A 381 -11.07 -11.92 3.51
CA VAL A 381 -11.51 -11.81 4.91
C VAL A 381 -11.61 -13.18 5.56
N GLY A 382 -10.76 -13.41 6.57
CA GLY A 382 -10.84 -14.60 7.41
C GLY A 382 -12.18 -14.74 8.14
N THR A 383 -12.49 -15.96 8.59
CA THR A 383 -13.82 -16.31 9.15
C THR A 383 -14.31 -15.38 10.28
N THR A 384 -13.41 -14.83 11.10
CA THR A 384 -13.74 -13.86 12.16
C THR A 384 -14.19 -12.51 11.59
N GLY A 385 -13.54 -12.01 10.54
CA GLY A 385 -13.90 -10.75 9.89
C GLY A 385 -15.26 -10.85 9.20
N GLN A 386 -15.55 -11.98 8.56
CA GLN A 386 -16.86 -12.24 7.92
C GLN A 386 -17.98 -12.18 8.96
N LYS A 387 -17.81 -12.88 10.09
CA LYS A 387 -18.78 -12.87 11.21
C LYS A 387 -18.99 -11.46 11.77
N SER A 388 -17.93 -10.67 11.88
CA SER A 388 -18.03 -9.28 12.35
C SER A 388 -18.87 -8.42 11.40
N ILE A 389 -18.64 -8.54 10.09
CA ILE A 389 -19.44 -7.81 9.08
C ILE A 389 -20.90 -8.27 9.11
N SER A 390 -21.16 -9.58 9.17
CA SER A 390 -22.52 -10.12 9.31
C SER A 390 -23.23 -9.57 10.54
N ARG A 391 -22.57 -9.51 11.70
CA ARG A 391 -23.14 -8.95 12.93
C ARG A 391 -23.51 -7.46 12.79
N VAL A 392 -22.72 -6.69 12.04
CA VAL A 392 -23.03 -5.28 11.74
C VAL A 392 -24.26 -5.18 10.83
N ILE A 393 -24.34 -6.03 9.79
CA ILE A 393 -25.51 -6.10 8.92
C ILE A 393 -26.76 -6.42 9.73
N ASP A 394 -26.72 -7.50 10.53
CA ASP A 394 -27.85 -7.93 11.35
C ASP A 394 -28.31 -6.80 12.28
N TYR A 395 -27.38 -6.08 12.93
CA TYR A 395 -27.74 -4.98 13.81
C TYR A 395 -28.47 -3.84 13.06
N LEU A 396 -27.95 -3.43 11.91
CA LEU A 396 -28.52 -2.34 11.11
C LEU A 396 -29.88 -2.69 10.51
N GLU A 397 -30.15 -3.97 10.22
CA GLU A 397 -31.46 -4.43 9.75
C GLU A 397 -32.58 -4.30 10.80
N HIS A 398 -32.22 -4.16 12.08
CA HIS A 398 -33.16 -4.01 13.19
C HIS A 398 -33.38 -2.53 13.61
N LEU A 399 -32.77 -1.56 12.92
CA LEU A 399 -32.90 -0.11 13.15
C LEU A 399 -33.86 0.53 12.14
#